data_AF-A0A944JKU1-F1
#
_entry.id   AF-A0A944JKU1-F1
#
_cell.length_a   1.000
_cell.length_b   1.000
_cell.length_c   1.000
_cell.angle_alpha   90.00
_cell.angle_beta   90.00
_cell.angle_gamma   90.00
#
_symmetry.space_group_name_H-M   'P 1'
#
loop_
_entity.id
_entity.type
_entity.pdbx_description
1 polymer ?
#
loop_
_entity_poly.entity_id
_entity_poly.type
_entity_poly.pdbx_seq_one_letter_code
_entity_poly.pdbx_strand_id
1 'polypeptide(L)'
;LARVPGGTVRGGAAGPSPVRLARVPGRAVRGGAARGGGTVRGRAVRDEGTVRAPRAVLGRVRGGWWPWLLVGALLVPLGFWSTWLRTQESRKDDALAVAATVRALARPGDAVLFLPSRRREWLLSSPELYGSLRDLALSRTPAASRSLQGVERTPEGIREALLDPDTDRVVALLDPAGQPLDGDPAEAVKRQTLVSSFDLCSVTEVHGARVALFARPGGCP
;
A
#
# COMPACT_ATOMS: atom_id res chain seq x y z
N LEU A 1 10.09 -59.68 36.37
CA LEU A 1 11.42 -59.02 36.44
C LEU A 1 11.53 -58.17 35.17
N ALA A 2 11.46 -56.84 35.10
CA ALA A 2 11.54 -55.67 35.99
C ALA A 2 10.54 -54.60 35.45
N ARG A 3 9.73 -53.87 36.25
CA ARG A 3 9.96 -52.68 37.11
C ARG A 3 10.45 -51.40 36.37
N VAL A 4 9.50 -50.56 35.91
CA VAL A 4 9.21 -49.10 36.18
C VAL A 4 10.41 -48.13 36.32
N PRO A 5 10.42 -46.82 35.87
CA PRO A 5 9.32 -45.80 35.81
C PRO A 5 9.22 -45.04 34.46
N GLY A 6 8.24 -44.18 34.14
CA GLY A 6 7.42 -43.25 34.94
C GLY A 6 7.80 -41.82 34.54
N GLY A 7 6.88 -41.06 33.92
CA GLY A 7 7.16 -39.71 33.42
C GLY A 7 5.90 -38.96 32.99
N THR A 8 5.14 -38.50 33.98
CA THR A 8 4.10 -37.47 33.86
C THR A 8 4.71 -36.09 33.62
N VAL A 9 4.20 -35.31 32.66
CA VAL A 9 4.20 -33.85 32.76
C VAL A 9 2.85 -33.32 32.24
N ARG A 10 2.11 -32.69 33.16
CA ARG A 10 0.82 -32.04 32.95
C ARG A 10 0.97 -30.59 33.44
N GLY A 11 0.68 -29.64 32.56
CA GLY A 11 0.14 -28.31 32.88
C GLY A 11 1.12 -27.23 33.36
N GLY A 12 0.88 -25.99 32.93
CA GLY A 12 1.32 -24.82 33.68
C GLY A 12 1.68 -23.57 32.89
N ALA A 13 0.66 -22.90 32.35
CA ALA A 13 0.53 -21.43 32.26
C ALA A 13 1.79 -20.57 31.97
N ALA A 14 1.92 -20.11 30.73
CA ALA A 14 2.61 -18.86 30.41
C ALA A 14 1.57 -17.77 30.16
N GLY A 15 1.28 -16.96 31.18
CA GLY A 15 0.45 -15.77 31.06
C GLY A 15 1.15 -14.68 30.22
N PRO A 16 0.40 -13.79 29.55
CA PRO A 16 0.99 -12.70 28.80
C PRO A 16 1.53 -11.62 29.75
N SER A 17 2.81 -11.26 29.57
CA SER A 17 3.42 -10.09 30.19
C SER A 17 2.70 -8.80 29.74
N PRO A 18 2.34 -7.89 30.66
CA PRO A 18 1.73 -6.62 30.30
C PRO A 18 2.79 -5.65 29.77
N VAL A 19 2.61 -5.21 28.51
CA VAL A 19 3.35 -4.09 27.94
C VAL A 19 2.92 -2.81 28.65
N ARG A 20 3.84 -2.24 29.46
CA ARG A 20 3.69 -0.91 30.06
C ARG A 20 3.67 0.15 28.96
N LEU A 21 2.51 0.74 28.72
CA LEU A 21 2.38 1.98 27.96
C LEU A 21 2.99 3.13 28.77
N ALA A 22 4.04 3.76 28.22
CA ALA A 22 4.60 4.99 28.75
C ALA A 22 3.57 6.11 28.62
N ARG A 23 3.12 6.60 29.78
CA ARG A 23 2.19 7.72 29.93
C ARG A 23 2.95 9.02 29.62
N VAL A 24 2.67 9.65 28.49
CA VAL A 24 3.11 11.01 28.17
C VAL A 24 2.20 11.98 28.95
N PRO A 25 2.72 12.77 29.91
CA PRO A 25 1.90 13.76 30.60
C PRO A 25 1.61 14.96 29.68
N GLY A 26 0.32 15.29 29.58
CA GLY A 26 -0.21 16.39 28.79
C GLY A 26 0.24 17.77 29.29
N ARG A 27 0.56 18.64 28.33
CA ARG A 27 0.92 20.04 28.56
C ARG A 27 -0.38 20.84 28.73
N ALA A 28 -0.71 21.19 29.96
CA ALA A 28 -1.81 22.09 30.28
C ALA A 28 -1.48 23.51 29.82
N VAL A 29 -2.23 24.03 28.85
CA VAL A 29 -2.21 25.45 28.47
C VAL A 29 -3.07 26.20 29.47
N ARG A 30 -2.44 27.01 30.32
CA ARG A 30 -3.11 27.87 31.31
C ARG A 30 -3.53 29.16 30.62
N GLY A 31 -4.84 29.33 30.44
CA GLY A 31 -5.45 30.57 29.97
C GLY A 31 -5.17 31.73 30.95
N GLY A 32 -4.72 32.85 30.39
CA GLY A 32 -4.49 34.09 31.12
C GLY A 32 -5.80 34.74 31.56
N ALA A 33 -5.90 35.03 32.86
CA ALA A 33 -6.96 35.84 33.42
C ALA A 33 -6.59 37.32 33.30
N ALA A 34 -7.50 38.10 32.71
CA ALA A 34 -7.46 39.54 32.65
C ALA A 34 -7.98 40.16 33.97
N ARG A 35 -7.18 41.05 34.56
CA ARG A 35 -7.54 42.18 35.45
C ARG A 35 -6.43 43.20 35.23
N GLY A 36 -6.63 44.49 34.95
CA GLY A 36 -7.71 45.39 35.35
C GLY A 36 -7.06 46.52 36.17
N GLY A 37 -7.14 47.76 35.67
CA GLY A 37 -6.97 48.98 36.46
C GLY A 37 -5.59 49.63 36.44
N GLY A 38 -5.50 50.84 35.88
CA GLY A 38 -4.32 51.71 35.95
C GLY A 38 -4.42 52.93 35.04
N THR A 39 -5.27 53.89 35.42
CA THR A 39 -5.40 55.20 34.79
C THR A 39 -4.27 56.15 35.18
N VAL A 40 -3.85 57.00 34.22
CA VAL A 40 -3.73 58.48 34.33
C VAL A 40 -2.45 59.06 33.69
N ARG A 41 -2.72 59.98 32.74
CA ARG A 41 -1.97 61.15 32.22
C ARG A 41 -0.53 60.99 31.71
N GLY A 42 -0.39 61.33 30.43
CA GLY A 42 0.87 61.81 29.88
C GLY A 42 0.71 62.46 28.50
N ARG A 43 0.47 63.77 28.49
CA ARG A 43 0.96 64.76 27.51
C ARG A 43 0.64 64.54 26.02
N ALA A 44 -0.34 65.32 25.54
CA ALA A 44 -0.51 65.58 24.11
C ALA A 44 0.74 66.26 23.54
N VAL A 45 1.51 65.51 22.75
CA VAL A 45 2.47 66.06 21.80
C VAL A 45 1.74 66.13 20.47
N ARG A 46 1.45 67.35 20.01
CA ARG A 46 1.10 67.61 18.63
C ARG A 46 2.35 67.34 17.80
N ASP A 47 2.38 66.20 17.13
CA ASP A 47 3.32 65.95 16.06
C ASP A 47 2.56 66.14 14.75
N GLU A 48 2.72 67.33 14.14
CA GLU A 48 2.27 67.59 12.77
C GLU A 48 3.25 66.93 11.80
N GLY A 49 3.38 65.61 11.92
CA GLY A 49 4.07 64.76 10.97
C GLY A 49 3.19 64.58 9.75
N THR A 50 3.29 65.50 8.80
CA THR A 50 2.73 65.42 7.44
C THR A 50 2.82 63.98 6.91
N VAL A 51 1.71 63.22 6.98
CA VAL A 51 1.66 61.88 6.41
C VAL A 51 1.66 62.06 4.90
N ARG A 52 2.86 62.03 4.32
CA ARG A 52 3.09 62.00 2.90
C ARG A 52 2.45 60.71 2.40
N ALA A 53 1.25 60.84 1.83
CA ALA A 53 0.53 59.71 1.24
C ALA A 53 1.51 58.91 0.37
N PRO A 54 1.62 57.57 0.55
CA PRO A 54 2.39 56.77 -0.38
C PRO A 54 1.72 56.96 -1.73
N ARG A 55 2.41 57.67 -2.63
CA ARG A 55 2.06 57.67 -4.05
C ARG A 55 2.08 56.21 -4.45
N ALA A 56 0.90 55.62 -4.62
CA ALA A 56 0.74 54.34 -5.26
C ALA A 56 1.33 54.50 -6.65
N VAL A 57 2.61 54.13 -6.79
CA VAL A 57 3.18 53.81 -8.09
C VAL A 57 2.53 52.49 -8.48
N LEU A 58 1.27 52.58 -8.91
CA LEU A 58 0.69 51.59 -9.81
C LEU A 58 1.49 51.76 -11.11
N GLY A 59 2.66 51.12 -11.11
CA GLY A 59 3.49 50.92 -12.28
C GLY A 59 2.61 50.27 -13.32
N ARG A 60 2.15 51.09 -14.25
CA ARG A 60 1.43 50.74 -15.46
C ARG A 60 2.18 49.56 -16.09
N VAL A 61 1.64 48.34 -15.96
CA VAL A 61 2.21 47.15 -16.60
C VAL A 61 2.07 47.41 -18.10
N ARG A 62 3.12 47.98 -18.70
CA ARG A 62 3.14 48.33 -20.12
C ARG A 62 2.91 47.03 -20.90
N GLY A 63 1.90 47.06 -21.77
CA GLY A 63 1.46 45.93 -22.58
C GLY A 63 2.63 45.28 -23.33
N GLY A 64 3.11 44.18 -22.78
CA GLY A 64 4.23 43.40 -23.29
C GLY A 64 4.08 41.97 -22.81
N TRP A 65 4.84 41.07 -23.40
CA TRP A 65 4.92 39.64 -23.11
C TRP A 65 5.17 39.25 -21.62
N TRP A 66 5.49 40.18 -20.72
CA TRP A 66 5.79 39.93 -19.31
C TRP A 66 4.70 39.15 -18.53
N PRO A 67 3.41 39.53 -18.54
CA PRO A 67 2.33 38.71 -18.00
C PRO A 67 2.31 37.28 -18.58
N TRP A 68 2.55 37.11 -19.87
CA TRP A 68 2.60 35.79 -20.50
C TRP A 68 3.83 34.97 -20.07
N LEU A 69 4.98 35.61 -19.88
CA LEU A 69 6.16 34.97 -19.31
C LEU A 69 5.93 34.52 -17.87
N LEU A 70 5.29 35.35 -17.03
CA LEU A 70 4.94 34.98 -15.66
C LEU A 70 3.94 33.83 -15.62
N VAL A 71 2.92 33.86 -16.48
CA VAL A 71 1.96 32.76 -16.62
C VAL A 71 2.66 31.48 -17.09
N GLY A 72 3.53 31.56 -18.09
CA GLY A 72 4.33 30.43 -18.55
C GLY A 72 5.24 29.87 -17.45
N ALA A 73 5.92 30.75 -16.71
CA ALA A 73 6.79 30.36 -15.60
C ALA A 73 6.04 29.64 -14.47
N LEU A 74 4.77 29.96 -14.24
CA LEU A 74 3.93 29.26 -13.28
C LEU A 74 3.35 27.95 -13.86
N LEU A 75 2.82 27.99 -15.08
CA LEU A 75 2.09 26.87 -15.66
C LEU A 75 2.99 25.74 -16.16
N VAL A 76 4.20 26.04 -16.66
CA VAL A 76 5.10 25.00 -17.19
C VAL A 76 5.55 24.01 -16.10
N PRO A 77 6.03 24.44 -14.92
CA PRO A 77 6.36 23.52 -13.83
C PRO A 77 5.15 22.75 -13.32
N LEU A 78 3.98 23.39 -13.20
CA LEU A 78 2.73 22.73 -12.81
C LEU A 78 2.31 21.70 -13.85
N GLY A 79 2.45 22.01 -15.13
CA GLY A 79 2.18 21.11 -16.25
C GLY A 79 3.08 19.89 -16.18
N PHE A 80 4.40 20.09 -16.05
CA PHE A 80 5.37 19.01 -15.92
C PHE A 80 5.10 18.13 -14.69
N TRP A 81 4.86 18.75 -13.53
CA TRP A 81 4.50 18.03 -12.30
C TRP A 81 3.21 17.22 -12.48
N SER A 82 2.18 17.79 -13.12
CA SER A 82 0.92 17.09 -13.40
C SER A 82 1.11 15.91 -14.36
N THR A 83 2.02 16.02 -15.33
CA THR A 83 2.34 14.90 -16.22
C THR A 83 3.11 13.83 -15.50
N TRP A 84 4.05 14.20 -14.63
CA TRP A 84 4.82 13.26 -13.82
C TRP A 84 3.91 12.48 -12.85
N LEU A 85 2.96 13.16 -12.19
CA LEU A 85 1.95 12.52 -11.31
C LEU A 85 1.06 11.50 -12.03
N ARG A 86 0.94 11.58 -13.36
CA ARG A 86 0.15 10.64 -14.17
C ARG A 86 0.97 9.43 -14.64
N THR A 87 2.29 9.44 -14.45
CA THR A 87 3.14 8.29 -14.77
C THR A 87 2.96 7.17 -13.74
N GLN A 88 3.28 5.93 -14.11
CA GLN A 88 3.30 4.79 -13.17
C GLN A 88 4.39 4.96 -12.11
N GLU A 89 5.48 5.68 -12.42
CA GLU A 89 6.56 5.98 -11.48
C GLU A 89 6.09 6.83 -10.28
N SER A 90 5.08 7.67 -10.48
CA SER A 90 4.46 8.40 -9.37
C SER A 90 3.50 7.52 -8.55
N ARG A 91 3.15 6.32 -9.04
CA ARG A 91 2.31 5.38 -8.31
C ARG A 91 3.19 4.49 -7.43
N LYS A 92 2.54 3.94 -6.40
CA LYS A 92 3.20 2.99 -5.50
C LYS A 92 3.60 1.70 -6.22
N ASP A 93 2.80 1.28 -7.21
CA ASP A 93 2.98 0.03 -7.95
C ASP A 93 2.83 0.30 -9.46
N ASP A 94 3.62 -0.41 -10.28
CA ASP A 94 3.50 -0.42 -11.75
C ASP A 94 2.73 -1.67 -12.21
N ALA A 95 1.41 -1.52 -12.34
CA ALA A 95 0.52 -2.61 -12.76
C ALA A 95 0.79 -3.10 -14.19
N LEU A 96 1.28 -2.24 -15.09
CA LEU A 96 1.57 -2.62 -16.47
C LEU A 96 2.84 -3.47 -16.55
N ALA A 97 3.86 -3.12 -15.77
CA ALA A 97 5.06 -3.96 -15.63
C ALA A 97 4.69 -5.33 -15.03
N VAL A 98 3.87 -5.36 -13.97
CA VAL A 98 3.37 -6.62 -13.39
C VAL A 98 2.66 -7.48 -14.47
N ALA A 99 1.73 -6.90 -15.22
CA ALA A 99 1.01 -7.61 -16.27
C ALA A 99 1.95 -8.10 -17.38
N ALA A 100 2.95 -7.31 -17.77
CA ALA A 100 3.97 -7.71 -18.74
C ALA A 100 4.80 -8.90 -18.25
N THR A 101 5.24 -8.87 -16.98
CA THR A 101 5.97 -9.97 -16.35
C THR A 101 5.12 -11.23 -16.26
N VAL A 102 3.85 -11.12 -15.87
CA VAL A 102 2.92 -12.26 -15.85
C VAL A 102 2.74 -12.84 -17.26
N ARG A 103 2.57 -11.99 -18.28
CA ARG A 103 2.47 -12.44 -19.69
C ARG A 103 3.70 -13.22 -20.16
N ALA A 104 4.89 -12.84 -19.68
CA ALA A 104 6.13 -13.51 -20.05
C ALA A 104 6.33 -14.85 -19.32
N LEU A 105 5.87 -14.96 -18.07
CA LEU A 105 6.08 -16.14 -17.22
C LEU A 105 4.96 -17.19 -17.33
N ALA A 106 3.71 -16.72 -17.50
CA ALA A 106 2.53 -17.55 -17.44
C ALA A 106 2.21 -18.22 -18.78
N ARG A 107 1.61 -19.40 -18.70
CA ARG A 107 0.99 -20.12 -19.81
C ARG A 107 -0.53 -20.07 -19.64
N PRO A 108 -1.31 -20.13 -20.73
CA PRO A 108 -2.77 -20.25 -20.64
C PRO A 108 -3.15 -21.45 -19.76
N GLY A 109 -4.06 -21.24 -18.81
CA GLY A 109 -4.51 -22.25 -17.85
C GLY A 109 -3.69 -22.35 -16.56
N ASP A 110 -2.51 -21.70 -16.48
CA ASP A 110 -1.74 -21.62 -15.24
C ASP A 110 -2.60 -21.04 -14.11
N ALA A 111 -2.37 -21.54 -12.90
CA ALA A 111 -2.99 -20.96 -11.72
C ALA A 111 -2.37 -19.60 -11.41
N VAL A 112 -3.20 -18.66 -10.96
CA VAL A 112 -2.75 -17.37 -10.41
C VAL A 112 -3.17 -17.26 -8.95
N LEU A 113 -2.27 -16.73 -8.13
CA LEU A 113 -2.52 -16.51 -6.70
C LEU A 113 -2.08 -15.10 -6.31
N PHE A 114 -2.96 -14.35 -5.66
CA PHE A 114 -2.68 -12.98 -5.20
C PHE A 114 -2.41 -12.99 -3.70
N LEU A 115 -1.26 -12.46 -3.31
CA LEU A 115 -0.77 -12.43 -1.94
C LEU A 115 -0.29 -11.01 -1.59
N PRO A 116 -1.15 -10.15 -1.03
CA PRO A 116 -2.52 -10.42 -0.58
C PRO A 116 -3.60 -10.21 -1.63
N SER A 117 -4.83 -10.63 -1.31
CA SER A 117 -6.02 -10.58 -2.16
C SER A 117 -6.27 -9.23 -2.85
N ARG A 118 -5.97 -8.12 -2.17
CA ARG A 118 -6.06 -6.73 -2.70
C ARG A 118 -5.24 -6.51 -3.98
N ARG A 119 -4.24 -7.35 -4.25
CA ARG A 119 -3.34 -7.22 -5.40
C ARG A 119 -3.93 -7.71 -6.72
N ARG A 120 -5.18 -8.19 -6.75
CA ARG A 120 -5.88 -8.46 -8.03
C ARG A 120 -6.02 -7.23 -8.90
N GLU A 121 -5.99 -6.04 -8.29
CA GLU A 121 -6.00 -4.76 -9.00
C GLU A 121 -4.90 -4.63 -10.05
N TRP A 122 -3.75 -5.32 -9.88
CA TRP A 122 -2.65 -5.28 -10.83
C TRP A 122 -3.00 -5.89 -12.20
N LEU A 123 -3.92 -6.85 -12.26
CA LEU A 123 -4.33 -7.47 -13.54
C LEU A 123 -5.66 -6.95 -14.08
N LEU A 124 -6.37 -6.07 -13.35
CA LEU A 124 -7.67 -5.53 -13.80
C LEU A 124 -7.57 -4.72 -15.10
N SER A 125 -6.40 -4.14 -15.39
CA SER A 125 -6.15 -3.38 -16.63
C SER A 125 -5.68 -4.27 -17.79
N SER A 126 -5.64 -5.59 -17.61
CA SER A 126 -5.23 -6.59 -18.63
C SER A 126 -6.22 -7.76 -18.66
N PRO A 127 -7.46 -7.54 -19.11
CA PRO A 127 -8.53 -8.54 -19.06
C PRO A 127 -8.22 -9.82 -19.85
N GLU A 128 -7.44 -9.72 -20.92
CA GLU A 128 -6.99 -10.86 -21.72
C GLU A 128 -6.06 -11.80 -20.93
N LEU A 129 -5.21 -11.25 -20.06
CA LEU A 129 -4.38 -12.05 -19.16
C LEU A 129 -5.24 -12.63 -18.05
N TYR A 130 -6.07 -11.80 -17.42
CA TYR A 130 -6.89 -12.25 -16.30
C TYR A 130 -7.85 -13.37 -16.70
N GLY A 131 -8.38 -13.34 -17.93
CA GLY A 131 -9.25 -14.40 -18.47
C GLY A 131 -8.52 -15.66 -18.92
N SER A 132 -7.20 -15.64 -19.10
CA SER A 132 -6.41 -16.81 -19.50
C SER A 132 -5.82 -17.59 -18.32
N LEU A 133 -5.90 -17.04 -17.10
CA LEU A 133 -5.38 -17.63 -15.87
C LEU A 133 -6.52 -18.14 -14.98
N ARG A 134 -6.21 -19.13 -14.13
CA ARG A 134 -7.17 -19.67 -13.15
C ARG A 134 -6.89 -19.10 -11.76
N ASP A 135 -7.73 -18.19 -11.27
CA ASP A 135 -7.62 -17.67 -9.90
C ASP A 135 -8.14 -18.69 -8.89
N LEU A 136 -7.23 -19.45 -8.27
CA LEU A 136 -7.57 -20.56 -7.37
C LEU A 136 -8.19 -20.10 -6.05
N ALA A 137 -7.92 -18.86 -5.66
CA ALA A 137 -8.39 -18.36 -4.38
C ALA A 137 -9.87 -17.93 -4.43
N LEU A 138 -10.47 -17.74 -5.61
CA LEU A 138 -11.83 -17.24 -5.72
C LEU A 138 -12.90 -18.33 -5.59
N SER A 139 -13.92 -18.02 -4.80
CA SER A 139 -15.22 -18.72 -4.81
C SER A 139 -16.22 -18.01 -5.71
N ARG A 140 -16.17 -16.67 -5.77
CA ARG A 140 -16.93 -15.84 -6.72
C ARG A 140 -16.03 -14.79 -7.34
N THR A 141 -16.14 -14.62 -8.65
CA THR A 141 -15.38 -13.63 -9.41
C THR A 141 -15.76 -12.20 -9.02
N PRO A 142 -14.88 -11.19 -9.24
CA PRO A 142 -15.21 -9.78 -9.01
C PRO A 142 -16.56 -9.34 -9.63
N ALA A 143 -16.82 -9.78 -10.86
CA ALA A 143 -18.07 -9.49 -11.56
C ALA A 143 -19.29 -10.16 -10.90
N ALA A 144 -19.16 -11.43 -10.48
CA ALA A 144 -20.25 -12.18 -9.85
C ALA A 144 -20.56 -11.71 -8.43
N SER A 145 -19.56 -11.28 -7.67
CA SER A 145 -19.73 -10.78 -6.30
C SER A 145 -20.05 -9.29 -6.22
N ARG A 146 -19.90 -8.55 -7.33
CA ARG A 146 -19.96 -7.08 -7.37
C ARG A 146 -18.97 -6.43 -6.39
N SER A 147 -17.77 -7.02 -6.28
CA SER A 147 -16.66 -6.50 -5.48
C SER A 147 -15.40 -6.42 -6.33
N LEU A 148 -14.51 -5.47 -6.02
CA LEU A 148 -13.28 -5.26 -6.80
C LEU A 148 -12.36 -6.49 -6.80
N GLN A 149 -12.33 -7.23 -5.69
CA GLN A 149 -11.39 -8.33 -5.45
C GLN A 149 -12.04 -9.71 -5.61
N GLY A 150 -13.35 -9.79 -5.83
CA GLY A 150 -14.09 -11.06 -5.72
C GLY A 150 -14.37 -11.45 -4.27
N VAL A 151 -14.78 -12.69 -4.07
CA VAL A 151 -14.90 -13.32 -2.75
C VAL A 151 -14.01 -14.54 -2.76
N GLU A 152 -13.08 -14.61 -1.81
CA GLU A 152 -12.19 -15.75 -1.69
C GLU A 152 -12.91 -16.98 -1.13
N ARG A 153 -12.35 -18.16 -1.37
CA ARG A 153 -12.73 -19.39 -0.69
C ARG A 153 -12.32 -19.32 0.77
N THR A 154 -12.82 -20.26 1.58
CA THR A 154 -12.27 -20.47 2.93
C THR A 154 -10.80 -20.86 2.84
N PRO A 155 -10.00 -20.66 3.91
CA PRO A 155 -8.60 -21.08 3.91
C PRO A 155 -8.41 -22.54 3.47
N GLU A 156 -9.27 -23.44 3.93
CA GLU A 156 -9.29 -24.85 3.55
C GLU A 156 -9.58 -25.02 2.06
N GLY A 157 -10.58 -24.33 1.53
CA GLY A 157 -10.93 -24.40 0.10
C GLY A 157 -9.84 -23.81 -0.82
N ILE A 158 -9.06 -22.84 -0.34
CA ILE A 158 -7.86 -22.35 -1.05
C ILE A 158 -6.76 -23.41 -1.03
N ARG A 159 -6.53 -24.05 0.13
CA ARG A 159 -5.55 -25.13 0.25
C ARG A 159 -5.89 -26.30 -0.67
N GLU A 160 -7.14 -26.74 -0.68
CA GLU A 160 -7.62 -27.80 -1.55
C GLU A 160 -7.41 -27.45 -3.03
N ALA A 161 -7.77 -26.24 -3.45
CA ALA A 161 -7.58 -25.80 -4.83
C ALA A 161 -6.09 -25.74 -5.25
N LEU A 162 -5.20 -25.34 -4.34
CA LEU A 162 -3.75 -25.36 -4.57
C LEU A 162 -3.20 -26.78 -4.63
N LEU A 163 -3.73 -27.70 -3.82
CA LEU A 163 -3.27 -29.08 -3.76
C LEU A 163 -3.90 -29.98 -4.84
N ASP A 164 -4.89 -29.48 -5.57
CA ASP A 164 -5.51 -30.16 -6.69
C ASP A 164 -4.46 -30.72 -7.68
N PRO A 165 -4.58 -31.98 -8.12
CA PRO A 165 -3.66 -32.60 -9.06
C PRO A 165 -3.48 -31.83 -10.37
N ASP A 166 -4.49 -31.06 -10.80
CA ASP A 166 -4.43 -30.26 -12.04
C ASP A 166 -3.71 -28.91 -11.83
N THR A 167 -3.27 -28.61 -10.61
CA THR A 167 -2.49 -27.41 -10.28
C THR A 167 -1.01 -27.74 -10.28
N ASP A 168 -0.39 -27.66 -11.46
CA ASP A 168 1.05 -27.93 -11.64
C ASP A 168 1.93 -26.68 -11.47
N ARG A 169 1.42 -25.53 -11.88
CA ARG A 169 2.16 -24.26 -11.92
C ARG A 169 1.29 -23.13 -11.38
N VAL A 170 1.88 -22.33 -10.49
CA VAL A 170 1.23 -21.20 -9.85
C VAL A 170 2.07 -19.93 -10.05
N VAL A 171 1.47 -18.93 -10.69
CA VAL A 171 2.02 -17.58 -10.76
C VAL A 171 1.49 -16.79 -9.56
N ALA A 172 2.38 -16.51 -8.62
CA ALA A 172 2.06 -15.76 -7.42
C ALA A 172 2.43 -14.28 -7.60
N LEU A 173 1.50 -13.38 -7.28
CA LEU A 173 1.72 -11.94 -7.27
C LEU A 173 1.80 -11.48 -5.81
N LEU A 174 2.98 -11.02 -5.40
CA LEU A 174 3.34 -10.74 -4.02
C LEU A 174 3.67 -9.27 -3.79
N ASP A 175 3.46 -8.83 -2.56
CA ASP A 175 4.03 -7.57 -2.07
C ASP A 175 5.58 -7.55 -2.14
N PRO A 176 6.18 -6.35 -2.19
CA PRO A 176 7.63 -6.17 -2.08
C PRO A 176 8.20 -6.87 -0.85
N ALA A 177 9.47 -7.28 -0.93
CA ALA A 177 10.16 -7.87 0.20
C ALA A 177 10.20 -6.92 1.41
N GLY A 178 10.14 -7.48 2.63
CA GLY A 178 10.21 -6.71 3.88
C GLY A 178 8.91 -6.00 4.28
N GLN A 179 7.85 -6.09 3.49
CA GLN A 179 6.54 -5.57 3.89
C GLN A 179 5.91 -6.45 5.00
N PRO A 180 5.14 -5.86 5.93
CA PRO A 180 4.38 -6.63 6.91
C PRO A 180 3.46 -7.64 6.22
N LEU A 181 3.46 -8.88 6.73
CA LEU A 181 2.55 -9.91 6.21
C LEU A 181 1.11 -9.60 6.63
N ASP A 182 0.18 -9.90 5.72
CA ASP A 182 -1.23 -9.86 6.03
C ASP A 182 -1.60 -10.97 7.02
N GLY A 183 -2.26 -10.60 8.12
CA GLY A 183 -2.64 -11.49 9.21
C GLY A 183 -3.88 -12.34 8.92
N ASP A 184 -4.54 -12.12 7.79
CA ASP A 184 -5.70 -12.91 7.39
C ASP A 184 -5.34 -14.42 7.25
N PRO A 185 -6.13 -15.34 7.85
CA PRO A 185 -5.88 -16.78 7.77
C PRO A 185 -5.80 -17.32 6.33
N ALA A 186 -6.57 -16.80 5.39
CA ALA A 186 -6.54 -17.20 3.99
C ALA A 186 -5.16 -16.86 3.39
N GLU A 187 -4.65 -15.67 3.69
CA GLU A 187 -3.34 -15.23 3.23
C GLU A 187 -2.20 -16.06 3.83
N ALA A 188 -2.33 -16.45 5.10
CA ALA A 188 -1.39 -17.35 5.75
C ALA A 188 -1.36 -18.72 5.07
N VAL A 189 -2.53 -19.30 4.78
CA VAL A 189 -2.62 -20.62 4.12
C VAL A 189 -2.05 -20.58 2.71
N LYS A 190 -2.30 -19.53 1.91
CA LYS A 190 -1.67 -19.38 0.59
C LYS A 190 -0.14 -19.49 0.67
N ARG A 191 0.47 -18.70 1.56
CA ARG A 191 1.93 -18.68 1.77
C ARG A 191 2.45 -20.04 2.23
N GLN A 192 1.81 -20.64 3.24
CA GLN A 192 2.23 -21.92 3.80
C GLN A 192 2.11 -23.06 2.79
N THR A 193 1.02 -23.11 2.02
CA THR A 193 0.83 -24.14 0.99
C THR A 193 1.85 -24.01 -0.14
N LEU A 194 2.10 -22.79 -0.63
CA LEU A 194 3.13 -22.56 -1.64
C LEU A 194 4.51 -23.06 -1.16
N VAL A 195 4.93 -22.66 0.03
CA VAL A 195 6.26 -23.02 0.57
C VAL A 195 6.39 -24.53 0.85
N SER A 196 5.30 -25.21 1.21
CA SER A 196 5.36 -26.63 1.60
C SER A 196 5.15 -27.61 0.45
N SER A 197 4.51 -27.19 -0.64
CA SER A 197 3.99 -28.10 -1.67
C SER A 197 4.48 -27.79 -3.09
N PHE A 198 5.24 -26.70 -3.25
CA PHE A 198 5.76 -26.24 -4.54
C PHE A 198 7.21 -25.80 -4.42
N ASP A 199 7.95 -25.95 -5.52
CA ASP A 199 9.28 -25.37 -5.71
C ASP A 199 9.13 -23.94 -6.23
N LEU A 200 9.93 -23.03 -5.67
CA LEU A 200 10.07 -21.67 -6.19
C LEU A 200 11.02 -21.67 -7.39
N CYS A 201 10.49 -21.51 -8.60
CA CYS A 201 11.28 -21.55 -9.82
C CYS A 201 11.94 -20.21 -10.15
N SER A 202 11.22 -19.11 -9.97
CA SER A 202 11.76 -17.77 -10.22
C SER A 202 10.99 -16.70 -9.44
N VAL A 203 11.66 -15.57 -9.22
CA VAL A 203 11.06 -14.34 -8.70
C VAL A 203 11.55 -13.18 -9.56
N THR A 204 10.62 -12.39 -10.07
CA THR A 204 10.90 -11.14 -10.78
C THR A 204 10.38 -9.98 -9.94
N GLU A 205 11.27 -9.09 -9.53
CA GLU A 205 10.88 -7.86 -8.86
C GLU A 205 10.51 -6.80 -9.90
N VAL A 206 9.41 -6.11 -9.65
CA VAL A 206 8.95 -4.96 -10.43
C VAL A 206 8.56 -3.85 -9.46
N HIS A 207 8.46 -2.61 -9.93
CA HIS A 207 8.15 -1.49 -9.04
C HIS A 207 6.86 -1.73 -8.26
N GLY A 208 6.97 -1.83 -6.94
CA GLY A 208 5.84 -2.07 -6.03
C GLY A 208 5.33 -3.52 -5.94
N ALA A 209 5.94 -4.50 -6.63
CA ALA A 209 5.48 -5.89 -6.59
C ALA A 209 6.58 -6.92 -6.85
N ARG A 210 6.27 -8.19 -6.56
CA ARG A 210 7.08 -9.34 -6.99
C ARG A 210 6.17 -10.35 -7.69
N VAL A 211 6.63 -10.87 -8.81
CA VAL A 211 5.95 -11.95 -9.53
C VAL A 211 6.80 -13.20 -9.39
N ALA A 212 6.26 -14.24 -8.77
CA ALA A 212 6.97 -15.49 -8.55
C ALA A 212 6.29 -16.63 -9.32
N LEU A 213 7.10 -17.50 -9.92
CA LEU A 213 6.64 -18.74 -10.50
C LEU A 213 6.94 -19.88 -9.54
N PHE A 214 5.90 -20.60 -9.17
CA PHE A 214 5.98 -21.86 -8.43
C PHE A 214 5.57 -23.02 -9.35
N ALA A 215 6.21 -24.17 -9.17
CA ALA A 215 5.83 -25.40 -9.84
C ALA A 215 5.80 -26.56 -8.84
N ARG A 216 5.15 -27.67 -9.18
CA ARG A 216 5.27 -28.90 -8.40
C ARG A 216 6.73 -29.32 -8.28
N PRO A 217 7.11 -30.07 -7.23
CA PRO A 217 8.49 -30.47 -7.01
C PRO A 217 9.14 -31.10 -8.27
N GLY A 218 10.27 -30.56 -8.70
CA GLY A 218 10.97 -30.98 -9.93
C GLY A 218 10.36 -30.49 -11.26
N GLY A 219 9.31 -29.66 -11.21
CA GLY A 219 8.58 -29.15 -12.37
C GLY A 219 9.00 -27.76 -12.85
N CYS A 220 10.12 -27.22 -12.35
CA CYS A 220 10.63 -25.94 -12.82
C CYS A 220 11.14 -26.03 -14.28
N PRO A 221 10.93 -24.96 -15.08
CA PRO A 221 11.29 -24.92 -16.50
C PRO A 221 12.80 -24.83 -16.76
#